data_AF-X0S8C9-F1
#
_entry.id   AF-X0S8C9-F1
#
_cell.length_a   1.000
_cell.length_b   1.000
_cell.length_c   1.000
_cell.angle_alpha   90.00
_cell.angle_beta   90.00
_cell.angle_gamma   90.00
#
_symmetry.space_group_name_H-M   'P 1'
#
loop_
_entity.id
_entity.type
_entity.pdbx_description
1 polymer ?
#
loop_
_entity_poly.entity_id
_entity_poly.type
_entity_poly.pdbx_seq_one_letter_code
_entity_poly.pdbx_strand_id
1 'polypeptide(L)'
;MIISIASGKGGTGKTTVATNLAVSLGSDVQLLDCDVEEPNAHLFIRPTVEEIKRITIPVPEVDMEKCNLCGKCGEICQFKAIVVIGETVLPFHELCHSCGGCIEVCPEKAITETGRELGIIEKGHRNGLEFIHGILRVGEAMSPPLIKKVREYTRPDRLTIIDAPPGTSCPVIASMKSADFV
;
A
#
# COMPACT_ATOMS: atom_id res chain seq x y z
N MET A 1 -5.61 10.22 18.22
CA MET A 1 -5.89 8.86 18.75
C MET A 1 -6.28 7.97 17.59
N ILE A 2 -5.83 6.71 17.59
CA ILE A 2 -6.01 5.75 16.51
C ILE A 2 -6.59 4.45 17.08
N ILE A 3 -7.77 4.06 16.60
CA ILE A 3 -8.41 2.79 16.95
C ILE A 3 -8.44 1.92 15.69
N SER A 4 -7.79 0.77 15.74
CA SER A 4 -7.77 -0.18 14.63
C SER A 4 -8.78 -1.29 14.86
N ILE A 5 -9.73 -1.45 13.94
CA ILE A 5 -10.64 -2.60 13.98
C ILE A 5 -9.97 -3.74 13.20
N ALA A 6 -9.46 -4.74 13.94
CA ALA A 6 -8.77 -5.89 13.37
C ALA A 6 -9.49 -7.21 13.72
N SER A 7 -9.22 -8.27 12.94
CA SER A 7 -9.83 -9.58 13.11
C SER A 7 -8.99 -10.65 12.45
N GLY A 8 -9.23 -11.91 12.86
CA GLY A 8 -8.79 -13.07 12.11
C GLY A 8 -9.49 -13.19 10.74
N LYS A 9 -9.40 -14.38 10.14
CA LYS A 9 -10.03 -14.70 8.86
C LYS A 9 -11.53 -14.98 9.02
N GLY A 10 -12.30 -14.78 7.95
CA GLY A 10 -13.67 -15.32 7.82
C GLY A 10 -14.81 -14.40 8.29
N GLY A 11 -15.10 -13.33 7.53
CA GLY A 11 -16.39 -12.63 7.58
C GLY A 11 -16.85 -12.14 8.96
N THR A 12 -15.92 -11.71 9.82
CA THR A 12 -16.20 -11.42 11.24
C THR A 12 -16.84 -10.05 11.50
N GLY A 13 -17.24 -9.32 10.45
CA GLY A 13 -17.94 -8.03 10.58
C GLY A 13 -17.06 -6.82 10.90
N LYS A 14 -15.73 -6.84 10.65
CA LYS A 14 -14.83 -5.68 10.90
C LYS A 14 -15.34 -4.38 10.28
N THR A 15 -15.57 -4.37 8.97
CA THR A 15 -16.05 -3.20 8.24
C THR A 15 -17.37 -2.69 8.82
N THR A 16 -18.26 -3.60 9.21
CA THR A 16 -19.51 -3.23 9.88
C THR A 16 -19.23 -2.50 11.19
N VAL A 17 -18.34 -3.00 12.04
CA VAL A 17 -17.95 -2.34 13.29
C VAL A 17 -17.24 -1.01 13.02
N ALA A 18 -16.26 -0.97 12.12
CA ALA A 18 -15.49 0.23 11.80
C ALA A 18 -16.37 1.37 11.26
N THR A 19 -17.23 1.07 10.29
CA THR A 19 -18.13 2.06 9.68
C THR A 19 -19.18 2.56 10.65
N ASN A 20 -19.82 1.69 11.43
CA ASN A 20 -20.82 2.11 12.41
C ASN A 20 -20.20 2.88 13.58
N LEU A 21 -19.00 2.51 14.03
CA LEU A 21 -18.27 3.26 15.04
C LEU A 21 -17.96 4.68 14.53
N ALA A 22 -17.40 4.79 13.33
CA ALA A 22 -17.11 6.07 12.70
C ALA A 22 -18.36 6.96 12.57
N VAL A 23 -19.48 6.40 12.09
CA VAL A 23 -20.74 7.15 11.93
C VAL A 23 -21.34 7.55 13.28
N SER A 24 -21.26 6.69 14.29
CA SER A 24 -21.83 6.97 15.64
C SER A 24 -21.08 8.07 16.38
N LEU A 25 -19.79 8.24 16.09
CA LEU A 25 -18.95 9.29 16.68
C LEU A 25 -19.24 10.69 16.09
N GLY A 26 -19.93 10.78 14.95
CA GLY A 26 -20.40 12.04 14.38
C GLY A 26 -19.35 12.75 13.53
N SER A 27 -19.04 14.02 13.87
CA SER A 27 -18.07 14.84 13.14
C SER A 27 -16.65 14.70 13.71
N ASP A 28 -15.66 15.19 12.96
CA ASP A 28 -14.26 15.28 13.39
C ASP A 28 -13.56 13.93 13.62
N VAL A 29 -14.12 12.88 13.03
CA VAL A 29 -13.54 11.54 12.93
C VAL A 29 -13.03 11.30 11.50
N GLN A 30 -11.99 10.48 11.40
CA GLN A 30 -11.44 9.99 10.15
C GLN A 30 -11.61 8.46 10.09
N LEU A 31 -12.06 7.94 8.95
CA LEU A 31 -12.08 6.50 8.67
C LEU A 31 -11.10 6.19 7.54
N LEU A 32 -10.14 5.33 7.83
CA LEU A 32 -9.17 4.77 6.88
C LEU A 32 -9.54 3.33 6.57
N ASP A 33 -10.01 3.03 5.36
CA ASP A 33 -10.15 1.67 4.89
C ASP A 33 -8.80 1.18 4.35
N CYS A 34 -8.15 0.32 5.14
CA CYS A 34 -6.85 -0.27 4.84
C CYS A 34 -7.00 -1.67 4.24
N ASP A 35 -8.20 -2.19 4.00
CA ASP A 35 -8.41 -3.40 3.23
C ASP A 35 -8.32 -3.10 1.73
N VAL A 36 -7.12 -2.75 1.27
CA VAL A 36 -6.92 -2.19 -0.07
C VAL A 36 -7.10 -3.20 -1.21
N GLU A 37 -7.14 -4.49 -0.90
CA GLU A 37 -7.37 -5.55 -1.89
C GLU A 37 -8.85 -5.66 -2.26
N GLU A 38 -9.74 -5.55 -1.26
CA GLU A 38 -11.19 -5.62 -1.44
C GLU A 38 -11.93 -4.52 -0.65
N PRO A 39 -11.58 -3.23 -0.86
CA PRO A 39 -12.10 -2.15 -0.02
C PRO A 39 -13.60 -2.00 -0.23
N ASN A 40 -14.35 -1.91 0.86
CA ASN A 40 -15.81 -1.93 0.82
C ASN A 40 -16.47 -0.98 1.83
N ALA A 41 -15.70 -0.28 2.68
CA ALA A 41 -16.26 0.68 3.65
C ALA A 41 -17.01 1.82 2.94
N HIS A 42 -16.54 2.23 1.75
CA HIS A 42 -17.18 3.26 0.93
C HIS A 42 -18.62 2.90 0.53
N LEU A 43 -19.02 1.63 0.48
CA LEU A 43 -20.40 1.21 0.18
C LEU A 43 -21.38 1.59 1.29
N PHE A 44 -20.90 1.59 2.54
CA PHE A 44 -21.66 1.98 3.73
C PHE A 44 -21.59 3.50 3.97
N ILE A 45 -20.38 4.05 3.83
CA ILE A 45 -20.14 5.48 4.07
C ILE A 45 -20.70 6.32 2.93
N ARG A 46 -20.66 5.88 1.68
CA ARG A 46 -21.08 6.68 0.50
C ARG A 46 -20.53 8.11 0.55
N PRO A 47 -19.19 8.28 0.66
CA PRO A 47 -18.59 9.60 0.71
C PRO A 47 -18.74 10.30 -0.63
N THR A 48 -18.77 11.63 -0.61
CA THR A 48 -18.48 12.42 -1.81
C THR A 48 -16.97 12.38 -2.01
N VAL A 49 -16.50 11.75 -3.09
CA VAL A 49 -15.07 11.69 -3.44
C VAL A 49 -14.63 13.05 -3.98
N GLU A 50 -13.54 13.57 -3.42
CA GLU A 50 -13.00 14.90 -3.76
C GLU A 50 -11.63 14.80 -4.44
N GLU A 51 -10.84 13.79 -4.10
CA GLU A 51 -9.50 13.58 -4.61
C GLU A 51 -9.28 12.11 -4.94
N ILE A 52 -8.67 11.86 -6.09
CA ILE A 52 -8.17 10.55 -6.51
C ILE A 52 -6.70 10.72 -6.85
N LYS A 53 -5.83 9.96 -6.19
CA LYS A 53 -4.39 10.02 -6.37
C LYS A 53 -3.85 8.66 -6.78
N ARG A 54 -3.14 8.60 -7.92
CA ARG A 54 -2.38 7.42 -8.32
C ARG A 54 -1.13 7.27 -7.46
N ILE A 55 -0.89 6.07 -6.98
CA ILE A 55 0.27 5.72 -6.16
C ILE A 55 1.17 4.81 -6.96
N THR A 56 2.44 5.19 -7.06
CA THR A 56 3.49 4.40 -7.69
C THR A 56 4.57 4.04 -6.68
N ILE A 57 5.31 2.97 -6.97
CA ILE A 57 6.54 2.60 -6.26
C ILE A 57 7.71 2.51 -7.24
N PRO A 58 8.94 2.82 -6.80
CA PRO A 58 10.10 2.73 -7.67
C PRO A 58 10.45 1.28 -7.96
N VAL A 59 10.70 0.97 -9.22
CA VAL A 59 11.18 -0.34 -9.70
C VAL A 59 12.36 -0.14 -10.66
N PRO A 60 13.27 -1.12 -10.79
CA PRO A 60 14.45 -0.96 -11.61
C PRO A 60 14.13 -0.98 -13.10
N GLU A 61 14.73 -0.06 -13.84
CA GLU A 61 14.82 -0.05 -15.30
C GLU A 61 16.30 -0.15 -15.68
N VAL A 62 16.63 -1.06 -16.60
CA VAL A 62 18.03 -1.37 -16.96
C VAL A 62 18.35 -0.78 -18.33
N ASP A 63 19.37 0.07 -18.36
CA ASP A 63 19.98 0.59 -19.58
C ASP A 63 20.99 -0.44 -20.13
N MET A 64 20.57 -1.18 -21.16
CA MET A 64 21.38 -2.22 -21.77
C MET A 64 22.59 -1.68 -22.56
N GLU A 65 22.64 -0.38 -22.89
CA GLU A 65 23.82 0.21 -23.53
C GLU A 65 24.98 0.40 -22.54
N LYS A 66 24.65 0.58 -21.25
CA LYS A 66 25.65 0.69 -20.17
C LYS A 66 25.91 -0.63 -19.46
N CYS A 67 24.97 -1.56 -19.51
CA CYS A 67 25.07 -2.81 -18.76
C CYS A 67 26.16 -3.72 -19.32
N ASN A 68 27.12 -4.10 -18.48
CA ASN A 68 28.16 -5.09 -18.80
C ASN A 68 27.80 -6.53 -18.38
N LEU A 69 26.53 -6.78 -18.02
CA LEU A 69 26.01 -8.10 -17.62
C LEU A 69 26.72 -8.75 -16.41
N CYS A 70 27.35 -7.95 -15.52
CA CYS A 70 28.13 -8.49 -14.40
C CYS A 70 27.33 -9.27 -13.32
N GLY A 71 25.99 -9.29 -13.36
CA GLY A 71 25.18 -10.14 -12.46
C GLY A 71 24.93 -9.62 -11.05
N LYS A 72 25.71 -8.65 -10.55
CA LYS A 72 25.63 -8.14 -9.15
C LYS A 72 24.22 -7.75 -8.70
N CYS A 73 23.42 -7.15 -9.58
CA CYS A 73 22.03 -6.77 -9.28
C CYS A 73 21.13 -7.97 -8.95
N GLY A 74 21.33 -9.12 -9.61
CA GLY A 74 20.59 -10.36 -9.35
C GLY A 74 21.13 -11.14 -8.14
N GLU A 75 22.43 -11.01 -7.85
CA GLU A 75 23.06 -11.63 -6.68
C GLU A 75 22.53 -11.02 -5.37
N ILE A 76 22.43 -9.68 -5.29
CA ILE A 76 21.92 -9.01 -4.09
C ILE A 76 20.40 -9.18 -3.92
N CYS A 77 19.66 -9.44 -5.01
CA CYS A 77 18.21 -9.50 -4.98
C CYS A 77 17.70 -10.78 -4.28
N GLN A 78 17.30 -10.64 -3.02
CA GLN A 78 16.72 -11.72 -2.22
C GLN A 78 15.38 -12.24 -2.78
N PHE A 79 14.66 -11.41 -3.52
CA PHE A 79 13.34 -11.73 -4.09
C PHE A 79 13.41 -12.24 -5.53
N LYS A 80 14.62 -12.31 -6.11
CA LYS A 80 14.83 -12.68 -7.53
C LYS A 80 13.97 -11.84 -8.50
N ALA A 81 13.74 -10.58 -8.14
CA ALA A 81 13.00 -9.60 -8.91
C ALA A 81 13.83 -8.98 -10.05
N ILE A 82 15.09 -9.36 -10.19
CA ILE A 82 15.95 -9.00 -11.32
C ILE A 82 16.95 -10.13 -11.54
N VAL A 83 17.08 -10.58 -12.78
CA VAL A 83 17.95 -11.72 -13.16
C VAL A 83 18.70 -11.40 -14.44
N VAL A 84 19.93 -11.90 -14.56
CA VAL A 84 20.71 -11.85 -15.81
C VAL A 84 20.60 -13.21 -16.49
N ILE A 85 20.13 -13.24 -17.74
CA ILE A 85 19.92 -14.47 -18.51
C ILE A 85 20.48 -14.27 -19.92
N GLY A 86 21.47 -15.07 -20.29
CA GLY A 86 22.16 -14.94 -21.57
C GLY A 86 22.74 -13.53 -21.73
N GLU A 87 22.27 -12.81 -22.74
CA GLU A 87 22.74 -11.46 -23.08
C GLU A 87 21.77 -10.36 -22.62
N THR A 88 20.85 -10.65 -21.69
CA THR A 88 19.86 -9.68 -21.21
C THR A 88 19.70 -9.67 -19.69
N VAL A 89 19.11 -8.59 -19.17
CA VAL A 89 18.71 -8.45 -17.77
C VAL A 89 17.19 -8.30 -17.71
N LEU A 90 16.53 -9.18 -16.98
CA LEU A 90 15.08 -9.21 -16.84
C LEU A 90 14.67 -8.78 -15.42
N PRO A 91 14.11 -7.58 -15.25
CA PRO A 91 13.43 -7.21 -14.02
C PRO A 91 11.98 -7.75 -14.00
N PHE A 92 11.59 -8.40 -12.91
CA PHE A 92 10.22 -8.79 -12.58
C PHE A 92 9.66 -7.77 -11.58
N HIS A 93 9.04 -6.71 -12.10
CA HIS A 93 8.66 -5.56 -11.27
C HIS A 93 7.64 -5.92 -10.18
N GLU A 94 6.78 -6.91 -10.42
CA GLU A 94 5.78 -7.42 -9.48
C GLU A 94 6.41 -8.07 -8.23
N LEU A 95 7.59 -8.68 -8.39
CA LEU A 95 8.36 -9.28 -7.30
C LEU A 95 9.31 -8.27 -6.62
N CYS A 96 9.39 -7.04 -7.15
CA CYS A 96 10.30 -6.03 -6.63
C CYS A 96 9.74 -5.38 -5.36
N HIS A 97 10.56 -5.35 -4.31
CA HIS A 97 10.23 -4.73 -3.02
C HIS A 97 10.71 -3.28 -2.90
N SER A 98 11.10 -2.65 -4.02
CA SER A 98 11.50 -1.23 -4.07
C SER A 98 12.61 -0.86 -3.06
N CYS A 99 13.57 -1.76 -2.82
CA CYS A 99 14.63 -1.56 -1.84
C CYS A 99 15.85 -0.79 -2.37
N GLY A 100 15.93 -0.53 -3.68
CA GLY A 100 17.03 0.20 -4.32
C GLY A 100 18.38 -0.54 -4.40
N GLY A 101 18.52 -1.72 -3.79
CA GLY A 101 19.82 -2.41 -3.69
C GLY A 101 20.48 -2.76 -5.04
N CYS A 102 19.69 -3.04 -6.07
CA CYS A 102 20.23 -3.31 -7.41
C CYS A 102 20.87 -2.07 -8.06
N ILE A 103 20.35 -0.88 -7.78
CA ILE A 103 20.88 0.40 -8.27
C ILE A 103 22.20 0.70 -7.58
N GLU A 104 22.21 0.58 -6.24
CA GLU A 104 23.39 0.86 -5.42
C GLU A 104 24.58 -0.04 -5.77
N VAL A 105 24.34 -1.33 -6.05
CA VAL A 105 25.41 -2.29 -6.34
C VAL A 105 25.90 -2.24 -7.80
N CYS A 106 25.20 -1.53 -8.70
CA CYS A 106 25.51 -1.52 -10.12
C CYS A 106 26.78 -0.68 -10.41
N PRO A 107 27.91 -1.30 -10.82
CA PRO A 107 29.16 -0.56 -11.02
C PRO A 107 29.07 0.41 -12.22
N GLU A 108 28.32 0.04 -13.25
CA GLU A 108 28.16 0.84 -14.48
C GLU A 108 27.08 1.92 -14.36
N LYS A 109 26.38 1.99 -13.21
CA LYS A 109 25.20 2.86 -13.03
C LYS A 109 24.17 2.69 -14.15
N ALA A 110 24.02 1.45 -14.61
CA ALA A 110 23.12 1.06 -15.69
C ALA A 110 21.67 0.84 -15.24
N ILE A 111 21.35 1.06 -13.96
CA ILE A 111 20.00 0.83 -13.42
C ILE A 111 19.44 2.13 -12.86
N THR A 112 18.27 2.52 -13.31
CA THR A 112 17.51 3.69 -12.83
C THR A 112 16.18 3.28 -12.21
N GLU A 113 15.53 4.19 -11.50
CA GLU A 113 14.17 3.97 -11.01
C GLU A 113 13.15 4.44 -12.04
N THR A 114 12.16 3.60 -12.30
CA THR A 114 10.92 3.97 -12.98
C THR A 114 9.72 3.72 -12.06
N GLY A 115 8.57 4.30 -12.38
CA GLY A 115 7.38 4.20 -11.56
C GLY A 115 6.48 3.05 -11.98
N ARG A 116 6.23 2.10 -11.08
CA ARG A 116 5.17 1.10 -11.26
C ARG A 116 3.93 1.50 -10.48
N GLU A 117 2.78 1.51 -11.12
CA GLU A 117 1.49 1.79 -10.46
C GLU A 117 1.13 0.67 -9.50
N LEU A 118 0.89 1.04 -8.24
CA LEU A 118 0.45 0.13 -7.18
C LEU A 118 -1.07 0.16 -7.02
N GLY A 119 -1.70 1.29 -7.33
CA GLY A 119 -3.13 1.49 -7.18
C GLY A 119 -3.46 2.97 -7.02
N ILE A 120 -4.64 3.24 -6.44
CA ILE A 120 -5.11 4.59 -6.16
C ILE A 120 -5.45 4.75 -4.69
N ILE A 121 -5.43 6.00 -4.23
CA ILE A 121 -6.06 6.42 -2.99
C ILE A 121 -7.17 7.37 -3.35
N GLU A 122 -8.37 7.13 -2.84
CA GLU A 122 -9.46 8.09 -2.93
C GLU A 122 -9.72 8.69 -1.56
N LYS A 123 -9.95 10.00 -1.56
CA LYS A 123 -10.28 10.77 -0.38
C LYS A 123 -11.61 11.49 -0.61
N GLY A 124 -12.43 11.50 0.43
CA GLY A 124 -13.71 12.19 0.41
C GLY A 124 -14.26 12.43 1.80
N HIS A 125 -15.52 12.85 1.86
CA HIS A 125 -16.18 13.14 3.12
C HIS A 125 -17.67 12.76 3.12
N ARG A 126 -18.26 12.64 4.31
CA ARG A 126 -19.71 12.65 4.51
C ARG A 126 -20.05 13.21 5.89
N ASN A 127 -20.91 14.23 5.96
CA ASN A 127 -21.46 14.75 7.22
C ASN A 127 -20.40 15.00 8.33
N GLY A 128 -19.21 15.50 7.96
CA GLY A 128 -18.11 15.75 8.90
C GLY A 128 -17.18 14.56 9.19
N LEU A 129 -17.49 13.36 8.69
CA LEU A 129 -16.58 12.21 8.64
C LEU A 129 -15.67 12.33 7.41
N GLU A 130 -14.36 12.33 7.63
CA GLU A 130 -13.36 12.23 6.56
C GLU A 130 -13.13 10.75 6.24
N PHE A 131 -13.19 10.39 4.95
CA PHE A 131 -13.02 9.02 4.48
C PHE A 131 -11.84 8.92 3.51
N ILE A 132 -10.97 7.96 3.74
CA ILE A 132 -9.85 7.65 2.86
C ILE A 132 -9.77 6.14 2.69
N HIS A 133 -9.60 5.67 1.47
CA HIS A 133 -9.32 4.26 1.18
C HIS A 133 -8.26 4.10 0.10
N GLY A 134 -7.59 2.95 0.11
CA GLY A 134 -6.72 2.53 -0.98
C GLY A 134 -7.41 1.48 -1.82
N ILE A 135 -7.23 1.53 -3.13
CA ILE A 135 -7.67 0.49 -4.07
C ILE A 135 -6.42 -0.02 -4.79
N LEU A 136 -6.07 -1.28 -4.53
CA LEU A 136 -4.90 -1.92 -5.12
C LEU A 136 -5.17 -2.23 -6.60
N ARG A 137 -4.15 -2.06 -7.44
CA ARG A 137 -4.22 -2.46 -8.84
C ARG A 137 -4.34 -3.98 -8.94
N VAL A 138 -5.20 -4.46 -9.83
CA VAL A 138 -5.38 -5.91 -10.06
C VAL A 138 -4.08 -6.54 -10.54
N GLY A 139 -3.73 -7.69 -9.97
CA GLY A 139 -2.49 -8.40 -10.26
C GLY A 139 -1.30 -7.96 -9.41
N GLU A 140 -1.49 -7.02 -8.50
CA GLU A 140 -0.44 -6.63 -7.55
C GLU A 140 -0.21 -7.65 -6.45
N ALA A 141 1.05 -7.99 -6.23
CA ALA A 141 1.43 -9.04 -5.28
C ALA A 141 1.55 -8.55 -3.83
N MET A 142 1.62 -7.24 -3.60
CA MET A 142 1.87 -6.67 -2.28
C MET A 142 0.95 -5.49 -1.95
N SER A 143 0.04 -5.69 -1.00
CA SER A 143 -0.78 -4.63 -0.42
C SER A 143 -0.11 -3.74 0.65
N PRO A 144 0.89 -4.18 1.46
CA PRO A 144 1.44 -3.36 2.55
C PRO A 144 1.99 -1.98 2.15
N PRO A 145 2.65 -1.79 0.98
CA PRO A 145 3.09 -0.46 0.58
C PRO A 145 1.94 0.51 0.34
N LEU A 146 0.80 0.07 -0.22
CA LEU A 146 -0.37 0.91 -0.42
C LEU A 146 -1.06 1.21 0.91
N ILE A 147 -1.16 0.22 1.79
CA ILE A 147 -1.68 0.41 3.16
C ILE A 147 -0.88 1.48 3.90
N LYS A 148 0.46 1.45 3.82
CA LYS A 148 1.31 2.51 4.41
C LYS A 148 1.01 3.88 3.81
N LYS A 149 0.75 3.96 2.50
CA LYS A 149 0.38 5.21 1.83
C LYS A 149 -0.99 5.73 2.25
N VAL A 150 -1.97 4.85 2.49
CA VAL A 150 -3.26 5.22 3.11
C VAL A 150 -3.01 5.76 4.53
N ARG A 151 -2.19 5.06 5.33
CA ARG A 151 -1.86 5.46 6.71
C ARG A 151 -1.16 6.82 6.80
N GLU A 152 -0.44 7.27 5.78
CA GLU A 152 0.15 8.62 5.73
C GLU A 152 -0.91 9.75 5.79
N TYR A 153 -2.18 9.46 5.48
CA TYR A 153 -3.30 10.42 5.62
C TYR A 153 -3.83 10.56 7.05
N THR A 154 -3.29 9.79 8.01
CA THR A 154 -3.70 9.86 9.42
C THR A 154 -3.48 11.26 9.97
N ARG A 155 -4.53 11.84 10.55
CA ARG A 155 -4.49 13.18 11.14
C ARG A 155 -4.31 13.14 12.66
N PRO A 156 -3.27 13.79 13.22
CA PRO A 156 -3.00 13.73 14.67
C PRO A 156 -4.04 14.50 15.50
N ASP A 157 -4.72 15.48 14.91
CA ASP A 157 -5.76 16.32 15.52
C ASP A 157 -7.15 15.67 15.53
N ARG A 158 -7.28 14.44 15.02
CA ARG A 158 -8.57 13.75 14.88
C ARG A 158 -8.54 12.34 15.48
N LEU A 159 -9.71 11.84 15.85
CA LEU A 159 -9.89 10.43 16.12
C LEU A 159 -9.89 9.68 14.79
N THR A 160 -9.02 8.69 14.65
CA THR A 160 -8.88 7.89 13.43
C THR A 160 -9.32 6.46 13.70
N ILE A 161 -10.29 5.99 12.92
CA ILE A 161 -10.71 4.59 12.87
C ILE A 161 -10.05 3.94 11.66
N ILE A 162 -9.50 2.74 11.84
CA ILE A 162 -8.93 1.94 10.75
C ILE A 162 -9.80 0.70 10.56
N ASP A 163 -10.25 0.46 9.33
CA ASP A 163 -10.72 -0.87 8.93
C ASP A 163 -9.52 -1.66 8.40
N ALA A 164 -9.05 -2.65 9.18
CA ALA A 164 -7.87 -3.43 8.82
C ALA A 164 -8.23 -4.56 7.84
N PRO A 165 -7.30 -5.02 6.98
CA PRO A 165 -7.52 -6.21 6.17
C PRO A 165 -7.71 -7.46 7.05
N PRO A 166 -8.31 -8.54 6.54
CA PRO A 166 -8.51 -9.77 7.29
C PRO A 166 -7.19 -10.53 7.56
N GLY A 167 -7.11 -11.22 8.70
CA GLY A 167 -6.07 -12.20 8.97
C GLY A 167 -5.02 -11.74 9.98
N THR A 168 -3.79 -12.22 9.83
CA THR A 168 -2.70 -12.01 10.80
C THR A 168 -1.34 -11.77 10.12
N SER A 169 -1.36 -11.40 8.85
CA SER A 169 -0.18 -11.23 8.00
C SER A 169 0.29 -9.77 7.94
N CYS A 170 1.34 -9.50 7.16
CA CYS A 170 1.94 -8.18 6.99
C CYS A 170 0.94 -7.03 6.66
N PRO A 171 -0.12 -7.22 5.86
CA PRO A 171 -1.13 -6.18 5.62
C PRO A 171 -1.80 -5.69 6.91
N VAL A 172 -2.15 -6.61 7.81
CA VAL A 172 -2.77 -6.29 9.11
C VAL A 172 -1.78 -5.54 10.00
N ILE A 173 -0.54 -5.99 10.06
CA ILE A 173 0.51 -5.32 10.83
C ILE A 173 0.78 -3.90 10.27
N ALA A 174 0.75 -3.74 8.95
CA ALA A 174 0.95 -2.45 8.29
C ALA A 174 -0.19 -1.47 8.58
N SER A 175 -1.45 -1.94 8.66
CA SER A 175 -2.60 -1.10 8.99
C SER A 175 -2.59 -0.70 10.47
N MET A 176 -2.37 -1.63 11.39
CA MET A 176 -2.44 -1.38 12.85
C MET A 176 -1.20 -0.67 13.42
N LYS A 177 -0.14 -0.45 12.62
CA LYS A 177 1.09 0.16 13.12
C LYS A 177 0.78 1.53 13.75
N SER A 178 1.26 1.73 14.97
CA SER A 178 1.04 2.92 15.79
C SER A 178 -0.43 3.18 16.18
N ALA A 179 -1.29 2.16 16.16
CA ALA A 179 -2.62 2.25 16.76
C ALA A 179 -2.51 2.33 18.30
N ASP A 180 -3.37 3.13 18.92
CA ASP A 180 -3.47 3.23 20.38
C ASP A 180 -4.30 2.07 20.94
N PHE A 181 -5.30 1.61 20.18
CA PHE A 181 -6.17 0.47 20.50
C PHE A 181 -6.38 -0.42 19.28
N VAL A 182 -6.54 -1.73 19.53
CA VAL A 182 -6.84 -2.78 18.53
C VAL A 182 -7.95 -3.67 19.04
#